data_AF-A0A2M8KSP1-F1
#
_entry.id   AF-A0A2M8KSP1-F1
#
_cell.length_a   1.000
_cell.length_b   1.000
_cell.length_c   1.000
_cell.angle_alpha   90.00
_cell.angle_beta   90.00
_cell.angle_gamma   90.00
#
_symmetry.space_group_name_H-M   'P 1'
#
loop_
_entity.id
_entity.type
_entity.pdbx_description
1 polymer ?
#
loop_
_entity_poly.entity_id
_entity_poly.type
_entity_poly.pdbx_seq_one_letter_code
_entity_poly.pdbx_strand_id
1 'polypeptide(L)' 'MAVSFYDVKNKASVEVADDKLRKTKYERTTKSGSVQVRYALRGTLADGRNVTKFVSKETWDQHSVPME' A
#
# COMPACT_ATOMS: atom_id res chain seq x y z
N MET A 1 -2.96 13.21 4.14
CA MET A 1 -1.94 13.31 3.07
C MET A 1 -2.42 12.51 1.88
N ALA A 2 -2.21 12.98 0.66
CA ALA A 2 -2.52 12.15 -0.51
C ALA A 2 -1.34 11.23 -0.83
N VAL A 3 -1.62 9.95 -1.07
CA VAL A 3 -0.58 9.00 -1.51
C VAL A 3 -0.70 8.83 -3.01
N SER A 4 0.40 9.09 -3.72
CA SER A 4 0.46 8.85 -5.16
C SER A 4 0.73 7.37 -5.46
N PHE A 5 -0.15 6.77 -6.26
CA PHE A 5 -0.06 5.44 -6.81
C PHE A 5 0.11 5.50 -8.33
N TYR A 6 0.72 4.48 -8.92
CA TYR A 6 0.75 4.33 -10.37
C TYR A 6 -0.33 3.35 -10.80
N ASP A 7 -1.36 3.84 -11.50
CA ASP A 7 -2.39 3.00 -12.12
C ASP A 7 -1.84 2.44 -13.44
N VAL A 8 -1.43 1.18 -13.40
CA VAL A 8 -0.83 0.48 -14.55
C VAL A 8 -1.80 0.38 -15.74
N LYS A 9 -3.12 0.29 -15.49
CA LYS A 9 -4.11 0.16 -16.57
C LYS A 9 -4.19 1.45 -17.38
N ASN A 10 -4.25 2.59 -16.68
CA ASN A 10 -4.34 3.91 -17.30
C ASN A 10 -2.96 4.55 -17.55
N LYS A 11 -1.88 3.88 -17.11
CA LYS A 11 -0.49 4.33 -17.20
C LYS A 11 -0.28 5.73 -16.61
N ALA A 12 -0.99 6.04 -15.55
CA ALA A 12 -1.03 7.37 -14.95
C ALA A 12 -0.81 7.31 -13.44
N SER A 13 -0.20 8.37 -12.90
CA SER A 13 -0.16 8.57 -11.46
C SER A 13 -1.51 9.10 -10.97
N VAL A 14 -2.03 8.49 -9.92
CA VAL A 14 -3.30 8.84 -9.30
C VAL A 14 -3.08 9.07 -7.82
N GLU A 15 -3.75 10.08 -7.28
CA GLU A 15 -3.71 10.39 -5.87
C GLU A 15 -4.90 9.75 -5.15
N VAL A 16 -4.62 9.07 -4.05
CA VAL A 16 -5.64 8.48 -3.19
C VAL A 16 -5.61 9.19 -1.84
N ALA A 17 -6.78 9.67 -1.41
CA ALA A 17 -6.97 10.30 -0.12
C ALA A 17 -6.99 9.26 1.03
N ASP A 18 -6.68 9.71 2.24
CA ASP A 18 -6.52 8.83 3.42
C ASP A 18 -7.81 8.05 3.76
N ASP A 19 -8.99 8.58 3.44
CA ASP A 19 -10.29 7.93 3.66
C ASP A 19 -10.47 6.66 2.82
N LYS A 20 -9.80 6.59 1.67
CA LYS A 20 -9.76 5.45 0.75
C LYS A 20 -8.45 4.69 0.82
N LEU A 21 -7.61 4.99 1.81
CA LEU A 21 -6.32 4.37 2.03
C LEU A 21 -6.43 3.36 3.17
N ARG A 22 -5.84 2.19 2.98
CA ARG A 22 -5.66 1.17 4.01
C ARG A 22 -4.20 0.78 4.07
N LYS A 23 -3.76 0.29 5.21
CA LYS A 23 -2.41 -0.23 5.39
C LYS A 23 -2.42 -1.74 5.58
N THR A 24 -1.46 -2.42 4.97
CA THR A 24 -1.34 -3.88 5.04
C THR A 24 0.13 -4.29 5.15
N LYS A 25 0.38 -5.50 5.64
CA LYS A 25 1.71 -6.11 5.70
C LYS A 25 1.65 -7.55 5.23
N TYR A 26 2.67 -7.96 4.49
CA TYR A 26 2.83 -9.31 4.01
C TYR A 26 4.03 -9.94 4.70
N GLU A 27 3.79 -11.02 5.42
CA GLU A 27 4.82 -11.79 6.09
C GLU A 27 5.03 -13.09 5.32
N ARG A 28 6.28 -13.40 4.98
CA ARG A 28 6.62 -14.70 4.40
C ARG A 28 7.90 -15.24 5.01
N THR A 29 7.92 -16.54 5.27
CA THR A 29 9.14 -17.25 5.65
C THR A 29 9.94 -17.57 4.39
N THR A 30 11.21 -17.19 4.38
CA THR A 30 12.13 -17.52 3.28
C THR A 30 12.59 -18.97 3.37
N LYS A 31 13.20 -19.48 2.29
CA LYS A 31 13.76 -20.84 2.27
C LYS A 31 14.84 -21.08 3.34
N SER A 32 15.49 -20.02 3.82
CA SER A 32 16.50 -20.08 4.88
C SER A 32 15.91 -19.91 6.29
N GLY A 33 14.59 -19.87 6.43
CA GLY A 33 13.90 -19.75 7.72
C GLY A 33 13.76 -18.32 8.27
N SER A 34 14.27 -17.31 7.56
CA SER A 34 14.10 -15.91 7.99
C SER A 34 12.71 -15.36 7.61
N VAL A 35 12.12 -14.53 8.46
CA VAL A 35 10.85 -13.86 8.17
C VAL A 35 11.13 -12.58 7.39
N GLN A 36 10.52 -12.46 6.21
CA GLN A 36 10.51 -11.23 5.42
C GLN A 36 9.14 -10.56 5.56
N VAL A 37 9.16 -9.31 6.07
CA VAL A 37 7.98 -8.45 6.15
C VAL A 37 8.03 -7.40 5.04
N ARG A 38 6.95 -7.26 4.28
CA ARG A 38 6.76 -6.19 3.30
C ARG A 38 5.57 -5.33 3.71
N TYR A 39 5.83 -4.04 3.89
CA TYR A 39 4.81 -3.05 4.24
C TYR A 39 4.22 -2.44 2.97
N ALA A 40 2.90 -2.28 2.94
CA ALA A 40 2.22 -1.70 1.80
C ALA A 40 1.06 -0.80 2.22
N LEU A 41 0.81 0.20 1.38
CA LEU A 41 -0.40 1.02 1.39
C LEU A 41 -1.27 0.56 0.22
N ARG A 42 -2.58 0.46 0.47
CA ARG A 42 -3.57 0.04 -0.51
C ARG A 42 -4.61 1.14 -0.64
N GLY A 43 -4.82 1.60 -1.87
CA GLY A 43 -5.81 2.62 -2.20
C GLY A 43 -6.93 2.04 -3.04
N THR A 44 -8.15 2.53 -2.85
CA THR A 44 -9.28 2.23 -3.75
C THR A 44 -9.54 3.41 -4.67
N LEU A 45 -9.46 3.16 -5.98
CA LEU A 45 -9.74 4.16 -7.03
C LEU A 45 -11.25 4.39 -7.21
N ALA A 46 -11.60 5.47 -7.91
CA ALA A 46 -13.00 5.85 -8.17
C ALA A 46 -13.79 4.79 -8.96
N ASP A 47 -13.11 3.96 -9.75
CA ASP A 47 -13.70 2.87 -10.52
C ASP A 47 -13.73 1.51 -9.77
N GLY A 48 -13.42 1.53 -8.47
CA GLY A 48 -13.45 0.36 -7.59
C GLY A 48 -12.20 -0.52 -7.67
N ARG A 49 -11.20 -0.20 -8.51
CA ARG A 49 -9.95 -0.95 -8.56
C ARG A 49 -9.06 -0.60 -7.38
N ASN A 50 -8.33 -1.61 -6.89
CA ASN A 50 -7.34 -1.42 -5.84
C ASN A 50 -5.95 -1.22 -6.43
N VAL A 51 -5.23 -0.23 -5.90
CA VAL A 51 -3.82 0.03 -6.17
C VAL A 51 -3.00 -0.25 -4.92
N THR A 52 -1.80 -0.79 -5.09
CA THR A 52 -0.91 -1.13 -3.98
C THR A 52 0.44 -0.49 -4.19
N LYS A 53 0.99 0.09 -3.13
CA LYS A 53 2.34 0.67 -3.12
C LYS A 53 3.11 0.10 -1.94
N PHE A 54 4.22 -0.56 -2.24
CA PHE A 54 5.16 -0.99 -1.20
C PHE A 54 5.93 0.19 -0.69
N VAL A 55 6.04 0.30 0.62
CA VAL A 55 6.69 1.41 1.33
C VAL A 55 7.63 0.87 2.39
N SER A 56 8.51 1.72 2.91
CA SER A 56 9.32 1.38 4.08
C SER A 56 8.43 1.22 5.32
N LYS A 57 8.96 0.56 6.34
CA LYS A 57 8.28 0.47 7.65
C LYS A 57 7.99 1.85 8.22
N GLU A 58 8.95 2.77 8.14
CA GLU A 58 8.82 4.13 8.65
C GLU A 58 7.65 4.88 7.99
N THR A 59 7.55 4.84 6.66
CA THR A 59 6.41 5.44 5.95
C THR A 59 5.09 4.77 6.34
N TRP A 60 5.07 3.45 6.50
CA TRP A 60 3.87 2.72 6.91
C TRP A 60 3.40 3.10 8.33
N ASP A 61 4.34 3.26 9.26
CA ASP A 61 4.09 3.66 10.65
C ASP A 61 3.57 5.12 10.73
N GLN A 62 4.04 6.01 9.85
CA GLN A 62 3.59 7.41 9.76
C GLN A 62 2.13 7.55 9.27
N HIS A 63 1.62 6.59 8.49
CA HIS A 63 0.23 6.63 8.02
C HIS A 63 -0.73 6.11 9.07
N SER A 64 -1.57 6.96 9.66
CA SER A 64 -2.60 6.57 10.63
C SER A 64 -3.93 6.17 9.97
N VAL A 65 -3.89 5.20 9.04
CA VAL A 65 -5.07 4.69 8.31
C VAL A 65 -5.49 3.29 8.81
N PRO A 66 -6.74 2.83 8.61
CA PRO A 66 -7.14 1.50 9.09
C PRO A 66 -6.31 0.38 8.44
N MET A 67 -6.06 -0.68 9.21
CA MET A 67 -5.48 -1.91 8.68
C MET A 67 -6.55 -2.70 7.93
N GLU A 68 -6.16 -3.32 6.80
CA GLU A 68 -7.02 -4.26 6.07
C GLU A 68 -7.17 -5.60 6.80
#